data_AF-A0A2N1MZX6-F1
#
_entry.id   AF-A0A2N1MZX6-F1
#
_cell.length_a   1.000
_cell.length_b   1.000
_cell.length_c   1.000
_cell.angle_alpha   90.00
_cell.angle_beta   90.00
_cell.angle_gamma   90.00
#
_symmetry.space_group_name_H-M   'P 1'
#
loop_
_entity.id
_entity.type
_entity.pdbx_description
1 polymer ?
#
loop_
_entity_poly.entity_id
_entity_poly.type
_entity_poly.pdbx_seq_one_letter_code
_entity_poly.pdbx_strand_id
1 'polypeptide(L)'
;MTTPYEYINLDEFDELLNFDPFTAETEIVVFTRDTKIKDVGHSLVPIEYPKHQKKELCFFNNGHIMILCMTNEQAAKCIEFKYFEVDLSFKRVYGDINEFEFNAYEEKSRTILAFYIIFTNIATKEEYQRMFEAFFEIVEKLSNKPAYFRHIHGDGWVCVLADLDQAQALGLGKTMKKMDPTRKAKEHLQYVFKSCCIYYKRNVDHYPYCADTKHDMLEILKANSSEEINQIFGQIKMRNEDGIQNWLEYYQKPWVLGSLTYHYSLMSYEDWQTTPFDTNIAESAHAMINRTGKSLKLKISILRGWKHNECIYKRIKIHQQTGIHMSSKDRSDFGKKMQANKRSDKLENYPKEQPVKESNALQKKAKIDYDDDDTEMEIEERKIALEERKMQFKQNEIDLKLKELQIKKLEMELNNNQ
;
A
#
# COMPACT_ATOMS: atom_id res chain seq x y z
N MET A 1 15.18 -21.13 32.25
CA MET A 1 13.85 -20.68 32.68
C MET A 1 13.06 -20.34 31.43
N THR A 2 11.94 -21.03 31.29
CA THR A 2 11.19 -21.36 30.09
C THR A 2 10.25 -20.23 29.63
N THR A 3 10.27 -19.92 28.33
CA THR A 3 9.13 -19.33 27.60
C THR A 3 8.64 -20.37 26.58
N PRO A 4 7.38 -20.84 26.64
CA PRO A 4 6.83 -21.67 25.58
C PRO A 4 6.18 -20.77 24.53
N TYR A 5 6.80 -20.70 23.34
CA TYR A 5 6.06 -20.37 22.12
C TYR A 5 5.54 -21.69 21.57
N GLU A 6 4.25 -21.96 21.73
CA GLU A 6 3.58 -23.00 20.96
C GLU A 6 3.46 -22.52 19.52
N TYR A 7 4.29 -23.09 18.65
CA TYR A 7 4.15 -22.98 17.21
C TYR A 7 3.01 -23.87 16.76
N ILE A 8 1.91 -23.26 16.28
CA ILE A 8 0.83 -24.00 15.63
C ILE A 8 1.31 -24.39 14.23
N ASN A 9 1.35 -25.69 13.97
CA ASN A 9 1.60 -26.27 12.65
C ASN A 9 0.40 -25.92 11.73
N LEU A 10 0.65 -25.11 10.69
CA LEU A 10 -0.39 -24.60 9.77
C LEU A 10 -0.57 -25.46 8.50
N ASP A 11 -0.01 -26.68 8.46
CA ASP A 11 -0.12 -27.59 7.31
C ASP A 11 -1.33 -28.55 7.35
N GLU A 12 -2.21 -28.46 8.35
CA GLU A 12 -3.48 -29.20 8.38
C GLU A 12 -4.64 -28.22 8.41
N PHE A 13 -5.25 -27.88 7.27
CA PHE A 13 -6.66 -27.54 7.11
C PHE A 13 -6.95 -27.31 5.61
N ASP A 14 -6.89 -28.40 4.85
CA ASP A 14 -7.38 -28.51 3.46
C ASP A 14 -8.83 -29.06 3.48
N GLU A 15 -9.73 -28.44 4.27
CA GLU A 15 -11.16 -28.75 4.21
C GLU A 15 -11.96 -27.63 3.53
N LEU A 16 -12.80 -28.05 2.58
CA LEU A 16 -13.79 -27.22 1.88
C LEU A 16 -14.85 -26.73 2.87
N LEU A 17 -14.66 -25.55 3.44
CA LEU A 17 -15.77 -24.80 4.02
C LEU A 17 -16.61 -24.24 2.87
N ASN A 18 -17.72 -24.93 2.57
CA ASN A 18 -18.84 -24.36 1.82
C ASN A 18 -19.40 -23.17 2.63
N PHE A 19 -18.81 -21.99 2.44
CA PHE A 19 -19.31 -20.73 2.97
C PHE A 19 -19.93 -19.96 1.81
N ASP A 20 -21.27 -19.89 1.80
CA ASP A 20 -22.05 -19.03 0.91
C ASP A 20 -21.84 -17.57 1.35
N PRO A 21 -21.20 -16.70 0.54
CA PRO A 21 -20.79 -15.38 1.01
C PRO A 21 -21.92 -14.33 1.05
N PHE A 22 -23.20 -14.69 0.83
CA PHE A 22 -24.26 -13.69 0.59
C PHE A 22 -25.55 -13.78 1.42
N THR A 23 -25.60 -14.48 2.56
CA THR A 23 -26.80 -14.45 3.44
C THR A 23 -26.67 -13.59 4.69
N ALA A 24 -25.74 -12.63 4.75
CA ALA A 24 -25.76 -11.60 5.79
C ALA A 24 -26.51 -10.37 5.28
N GLU A 25 -27.68 -10.12 5.88
CA GLU A 25 -28.61 -9.03 5.54
C GLU A 25 -27.90 -7.67 5.36
N THR A 26 -28.03 -7.09 4.18
CA THR A 26 -27.58 -5.72 3.88
C THR A 26 -28.52 -4.70 4.52
N GLU A 27 -28.21 -4.23 5.73
CA GLU A 27 -28.88 -3.06 6.34
C GLU A 27 -28.09 -1.76 6.10
N ILE A 28 -28.81 -0.72 5.68
CA ILE A 28 -28.35 0.66 5.52
C ILE A 28 -28.63 1.41 6.84
N VAL A 29 -27.60 1.75 7.65
CA VAL A 29 -27.76 2.54 8.90
C VAL A 29 -27.10 3.92 8.80
N VAL A 30 -27.90 4.97 8.92
CA VAL A 30 -27.46 6.37 8.91
C VAL A 30 -26.72 6.70 10.22
N PHE A 31 -25.40 6.89 10.15
CA PHE A 31 -24.60 7.34 11.29
C PHE A 31 -24.59 8.87 11.40
N THR A 32 -24.79 9.33 12.62
CA THR A 32 -24.65 10.75 12.97
C THR A 32 -23.25 11.04 13.50
N ARG A 33 -22.99 12.33 13.65
CA ARG A 33 -21.74 12.98 14.04
C ARG A 33 -21.00 12.31 15.23
N ASP A 34 -21.69 11.59 16.10
CA ASP A 34 -21.23 11.16 17.43
C ASP A 34 -20.63 9.75 17.56
N THR A 35 -20.19 9.12 16.45
CA THR A 35 -19.74 7.71 16.44
C THR A 35 -18.22 7.54 16.69
N LYS A 36 -17.78 6.73 17.68
CA LYS A 36 -16.34 6.43 17.94
C LYS A 36 -15.90 5.17 17.18
N ILE A 37 -14.59 5.03 16.90
CA ILE A 37 -14.00 3.90 16.13
C ILE A 37 -14.33 2.50 16.72
N LYS A 38 -14.53 2.40 18.03
CA LYS A 38 -14.97 1.15 18.70
C LYS A 38 -16.47 0.84 18.56
N ASP A 39 -17.25 1.80 18.08
CA ASP A 39 -18.71 1.69 17.88
C ASP A 39 -19.04 1.34 16.41
N VAL A 40 -18.03 1.10 15.58
CA VAL A 40 -18.13 0.79 14.13
C VAL A 40 -18.32 -0.71 13.88
N GLY A 41 -18.81 -1.44 14.89
CA GLY A 41 -18.94 -2.89 14.86
C GLY A 41 -20.06 -3.44 13.97
N HIS A 42 -21.03 -2.62 13.55
CA HIS A 42 -22.11 -3.06 12.68
C HIS A 42 -22.63 -1.90 11.81
N SER A 43 -22.64 -2.11 10.49
CA SER A 43 -23.42 -1.40 9.45
C SER A 43 -22.70 -0.49 8.43
N LEU A 44 -23.23 -0.58 7.20
CA LEU A 44 -22.75 -0.13 5.89
C LEU A 44 -23.57 1.08 5.38
N VAL A 45 -23.03 2.31 5.30
CA VAL A 45 -23.47 3.37 4.33
C VAL A 45 -22.47 4.55 4.21
N PRO A 46 -22.58 5.45 3.20
CA PRO A 46 -21.43 5.97 2.47
C PRO A 46 -20.99 7.34 3.01
N ILE A 47 -19.69 7.60 2.97
CA ILE A 47 -19.17 8.92 3.30
C ILE A 47 -19.18 9.78 2.04
N GLU A 48 -20.06 10.78 1.98
CA GLU A 48 -20.08 11.75 0.87
C GLU A 48 -18.74 12.51 0.79
N TYR A 49 -18.03 12.28 -0.31
CA TYR A 49 -16.80 12.95 -0.74
C TYR A 49 -16.83 13.04 -2.28
N PRO A 50 -15.95 13.83 -2.94
CA PRO A 50 -16.27 14.48 -4.22
C PRO A 50 -16.71 13.49 -5.32
N LYS A 51 -17.66 13.94 -6.16
CA LYS A 51 -18.48 13.20 -7.14
C LYS A 51 -17.76 12.20 -8.07
N HIS A 52 -16.43 12.16 -8.09
CA HIS A 52 -15.61 11.46 -9.09
C HIS A 52 -14.74 10.33 -8.52
N GLN A 53 -14.66 10.13 -7.21
CA GLN A 53 -13.95 9.01 -6.60
C GLN A 53 -14.92 8.06 -5.92
N LYS A 54 -14.88 6.78 -6.32
CA LYS A 54 -15.64 5.76 -5.63
C LYS A 54 -14.86 5.29 -4.41
N LYS A 55 -15.54 5.29 -3.27
CA LYS A 55 -15.02 4.83 -1.99
C LYS A 55 -15.95 3.74 -1.48
N GLU A 56 -15.40 2.57 -1.22
CA GLU A 56 -16.12 1.47 -0.57
C GLU A 56 -15.47 1.25 0.78
N LEU A 57 -16.30 1.21 1.83
CA LEU A 57 -15.89 1.04 3.22
C LEU A 57 -16.45 -0.30 3.71
N CYS A 58 -15.56 -1.20 4.11
CA CYS A 58 -15.92 -2.52 4.60
C CYS A 58 -15.40 -2.72 6.02
N PHE A 59 -16.26 -3.26 6.88
CA PHE A 59 -15.93 -3.75 8.21
C PHE A 59 -16.23 -5.23 8.28
N PHE A 60 -15.34 -5.99 8.92
CA PHE A 60 -15.47 -7.42 9.07
C PHE A 60 -15.51 -7.82 10.54
N ASN A 61 -16.12 -8.97 10.83
CA ASN A 61 -16.33 -9.47 12.20
C ASN A 61 -15.03 -9.64 13.01
N ASN A 62 -13.88 -9.77 12.34
CA ASN A 62 -12.56 -9.86 12.97
C ASN A 62 -11.92 -8.48 13.26
N GLY A 63 -12.64 -7.37 13.05
CA GLY A 63 -12.11 -6.02 13.23
C GLY A 63 -11.26 -5.51 12.07
N HIS A 64 -11.21 -6.23 10.93
CA HIS A 64 -10.57 -5.75 9.71
C HIS A 64 -11.35 -4.56 9.15
N ILE A 65 -10.61 -3.48 8.88
CA ILE A 65 -11.07 -2.27 8.23
C ILE A 65 -10.45 -2.25 6.84
N MET A 66 -11.29 -1.98 5.84
CA MET A 66 -10.84 -1.83 4.46
C MET A 66 -11.54 -0.63 3.83
N ILE A 67 -10.76 0.38 3.40
CA ILE A 67 -11.26 1.55 2.67
C ILE A 67 -10.64 1.56 1.29
N LEU A 68 -11.46 1.29 0.29
CA LEU A 68 -11.04 1.19 -1.11
C LEU A 68 -11.15 2.56 -1.78
N CYS A 69 -10.12 2.98 -2.51
CA CYS A 69 -10.10 4.24 -3.22
C CYS A 69 -9.73 4.03 -4.69
N MET A 70 -10.71 4.23 -5.59
CA MET A 70 -10.52 4.13 -7.05
C MET A 70 -11.45 5.08 -7.80
N THR A 71 -11.02 5.57 -8.97
CA THR A 71 -11.87 6.28 -9.94
C THR A 71 -12.16 5.40 -11.15
N ASN A 72 -13.20 5.74 -11.92
CA ASN A 72 -13.50 5.04 -13.17
C ASN A 72 -12.36 5.16 -14.18
N GLU A 73 -11.68 6.30 -14.22
CA GLU A 73 -10.51 6.52 -15.09
C GLU A 73 -9.34 5.64 -14.68
N GLN A 74 -9.12 5.47 -13.37
CA GLN A 74 -8.11 4.54 -12.86
C GLN A 74 -8.44 3.09 -13.23
N ALA A 75 -9.70 2.67 -13.08
CA ALA A 75 -10.13 1.32 -13.43
C ALA A 75 -9.97 1.05 -14.92
N ALA A 76 -10.41 1.98 -15.77
CA ALA A 76 -10.24 1.88 -17.22
C ALA A 76 -8.78 1.87 -17.66
N LYS A 77 -7.90 2.57 -16.92
CA LYS A 77 -6.47 2.62 -17.23
C LYS A 77 -5.71 1.39 -16.77
N CYS A 78 -6.04 0.83 -15.60
CA CYS A 78 -5.25 -0.23 -14.98
C CYS A 78 -5.22 -1.54 -15.79
N ILE A 79 -6.28 -1.84 -16.51
CA ILE A 79 -6.41 -2.99 -17.41
C ILE A 79 -5.50 -2.89 -18.65
N GLU A 80 -4.97 -1.70 -18.98
CA GLU A 80 -4.05 -1.53 -20.11
C GLU A 80 -2.61 -1.90 -19.73
N PHE A 81 -2.29 -1.99 -18.44
CA PHE A 81 -0.94 -2.29 -18.00
C PHE A 81 -0.62 -3.77 -18.19
N LYS A 82 0.59 -4.07 -18.65
CA LYS A 82 1.09 -5.45 -18.73
C LYS A 82 1.33 -6.04 -17.34
N TYR A 83 1.76 -5.21 -16.40
CA TYR A 83 2.07 -5.59 -15.03
C TYR A 83 1.75 -4.43 -14.09
N PHE A 84 1.65 -4.72 -12.80
CA PHE A 84 1.58 -3.69 -11.77
C PHE A 84 2.38 -4.12 -10.54
N GLU A 85 2.81 -3.13 -9.77
CA GLU A 85 3.49 -3.29 -8.50
C GLU A 85 2.53 -3.11 -7.34
N VAL A 86 2.73 -3.87 -6.27
CA VAL A 86 1.98 -3.68 -5.03
C VAL A 86 2.92 -3.51 -3.85
N ASP A 87 2.61 -2.58 -2.96
CA ASP A 87 3.40 -2.33 -1.75
C ASP A 87 2.53 -1.83 -0.59
N LEU A 88 2.93 -2.18 0.64
CA LEU A 88 2.27 -1.77 1.88
C LEU A 88 3.11 -0.69 2.58
N SER A 89 2.56 0.52 2.66
CA SER A 89 3.18 1.68 3.28
C SER A 89 2.60 1.99 4.67
N PHE A 90 3.52 2.24 5.61
CA PHE A 90 3.23 2.48 7.02
C PHE A 90 3.33 3.96 7.43
N LYS A 91 3.77 4.85 6.54
CA LYS A 91 4.22 6.22 6.92
C LYS A 91 3.11 7.27 6.84
N ARG A 92 2.04 6.97 6.11
CA ARG A 92 1.15 7.99 5.58
C ARG A 92 0.03 8.36 6.56
N VAL A 93 -0.57 7.36 7.20
CA VAL A 93 -1.65 7.53 8.17
C VAL A 93 -1.11 7.43 9.59
N TYR A 94 -1.65 8.22 10.49
CA TYR A 94 -1.40 8.11 11.92
C TYR A 94 -2.22 6.96 12.52
N GLY A 95 -1.58 6.10 13.32
CA GLY A 95 -2.20 4.96 14.00
C GLY A 95 -1.97 3.64 13.28
N ASP A 96 -2.85 2.66 13.50
CA ASP A 96 -2.67 1.28 13.04
C ASP A 96 -3.15 1.02 11.60
N ILE A 97 -3.50 2.07 10.86
CA ILE A 97 -3.95 1.96 9.47
C ILE A 97 -2.77 2.19 8.53
N ASN A 98 -2.55 1.25 7.62
CA ASN A 98 -1.56 1.28 6.56
C ASN A 98 -2.22 1.50 5.20
N GLU A 99 -1.41 1.85 4.20
CA GLU A 99 -1.85 2.01 2.81
C GLU A 99 -1.28 0.89 1.95
N PHE A 100 -2.14 0.06 1.37
CA PHE A 100 -1.78 -0.91 0.36
C PHE A 100 -2.05 -0.32 -1.02
N GLU A 101 -0.99 -0.06 -1.79
CA GLU A 101 -1.06 0.64 -3.06
C GLU A 101 -0.79 -0.30 -4.25
N PHE A 102 -1.49 -0.05 -5.35
CA PHE A 102 -1.26 -0.68 -6.64
C PHE A 102 -0.77 0.38 -7.61
N ASN A 103 0.40 0.12 -8.17
CA ASN A 103 1.20 1.08 -8.90
C ASN A 103 1.60 0.56 -10.28
N ALA A 104 1.63 1.43 -11.28
CA ALA A 104 2.17 1.08 -12.59
C ALA A 104 2.83 2.30 -13.24
N TYR A 105 3.72 2.04 -14.19
CA TYR A 105 4.33 3.08 -15.01
C TYR A 105 3.54 3.25 -16.31
N GLU A 106 3.07 4.46 -16.56
CA GLU A 106 2.45 4.82 -17.83
C GLU A 106 3.52 5.30 -18.81
N GLU A 107 3.95 4.39 -19.68
CA GLU A 107 4.99 4.60 -20.69
C GLU A 107 4.75 5.81 -21.60
N LYS A 108 3.52 6.01 -22.09
CA LYS A 108 3.23 7.10 -23.05
C LYS A 108 3.44 8.45 -22.38
N SER A 109 2.94 8.61 -21.16
CA SER A 109 3.03 9.86 -20.39
C SER A 109 4.27 9.97 -19.51
N ARG A 110 5.07 8.91 -19.43
CA ARG A 110 6.28 8.77 -18.61
C ARG A 110 6.04 9.11 -17.14
N THR A 111 4.96 8.58 -16.58
CA THR A 111 4.53 8.93 -15.22
C THR A 111 4.13 7.71 -14.42
N ILE A 112 4.35 7.78 -13.11
CA ILE A 112 3.95 6.74 -12.16
C ILE A 112 2.50 6.98 -11.77
N LEU A 113 1.73 5.90 -11.71
CA LEU A 113 0.32 5.91 -11.37
C LEU A 113 0.04 4.97 -10.21
N ALA A 114 -0.40 5.54 -9.08
CA ALA A 114 -1.19 4.81 -8.10
C ALA A 114 -2.64 4.77 -8.60
N PHE A 115 -3.11 3.59 -9.01
CA PHE A 115 -4.45 3.43 -9.57
C PHE A 115 -5.44 2.81 -8.58
N TYR A 116 -4.97 2.14 -7.54
CA TYR A 116 -5.82 1.61 -6.47
C TYR A 116 -5.11 1.73 -5.13
N ILE A 117 -5.80 2.25 -4.13
CA ILE A 117 -5.27 2.42 -2.77
C ILE A 117 -6.27 1.83 -1.79
N ILE A 118 -5.79 1.00 -0.89
CA ILE A 118 -6.57 0.42 0.19
C ILE A 118 -6.00 0.89 1.52
N PHE A 119 -6.83 1.50 2.35
CA PHE A 119 -6.49 1.75 3.74
C PHE A 119 -6.91 0.55 4.58
N THR A 120 -5.98 -0.04 5.31
CA THR A 120 -6.26 -1.23 6.10
C THR A 120 -5.44 -1.33 7.37
N ASN A 121 -6.02 -1.93 8.42
CA ASN A 121 -5.36 -2.18 9.70
C ASN A 121 -4.86 -3.62 9.88
N ILE A 122 -5.22 -4.55 8.99
CA ILE A 122 -4.84 -5.95 9.08
C ILE A 122 -4.29 -6.42 7.74
N ALA A 123 -3.12 -7.06 7.79
CA ALA A 123 -2.36 -7.52 6.64
C ALA A 123 -1.98 -9.01 6.77
N THR A 124 -2.96 -9.88 7.08
CA THR A 124 -2.74 -11.34 7.00
C THR A 124 -3.07 -11.84 5.60
N LYS A 125 -2.75 -13.11 5.34
CA LYS A 125 -3.01 -13.79 4.07
C LYS A 125 -4.49 -13.74 3.68
N GLU A 126 -5.39 -13.92 4.65
CA GLU A 126 -6.84 -13.88 4.45
C GLU A 126 -7.31 -12.47 4.10
N GLU A 127 -6.76 -11.44 4.72
CA GLU A 127 -7.09 -10.05 4.41
C GLU A 127 -6.49 -9.59 3.07
N TYR A 128 -5.29 -10.04 2.72
CA TYR A 128 -4.73 -9.81 1.38
C TYR A 128 -5.59 -10.46 0.30
N GLN A 129 -6.08 -11.68 0.52
CA GLN A 129 -7.03 -12.29 -0.40
C GLN A 129 -8.27 -11.40 -0.60
N ARG A 130 -8.89 -10.92 0.48
CA ARG A 130 -10.05 -10.01 0.39
C ARG A 130 -9.72 -8.73 -0.37
N MET A 131 -8.55 -8.15 -0.11
CA MET A 131 -8.09 -6.93 -0.78
C MET A 131 -7.90 -7.13 -2.29
N PHE A 132 -7.32 -8.26 -2.71
CA PHE A 132 -7.19 -8.61 -4.13
C PHE A 132 -8.53 -8.93 -4.78
N GLU A 133 -9.42 -9.70 -4.12
CA GLU A 133 -10.77 -9.98 -4.62
C GLU A 133 -11.55 -8.67 -4.86
N ALA A 134 -11.55 -7.77 -3.87
CA ALA A 134 -12.19 -6.47 -3.99
C ALA A 134 -11.60 -5.61 -5.12
N PHE A 135 -10.29 -5.68 -5.34
CA PHE A 135 -9.63 -5.01 -6.46
C PHE A 135 -10.15 -5.53 -7.82
N PHE A 136 -10.22 -6.85 -8.00
CA PHE A 136 -10.65 -7.42 -9.28
C PHE A 136 -12.13 -7.10 -9.55
N GLU A 137 -13.00 -7.26 -8.55
CA GLU A 137 -14.42 -6.93 -8.68
C GLU A 137 -14.66 -5.44 -8.99
N ILE A 138 -13.93 -4.53 -8.33
CA ILE A 138 -14.12 -3.10 -8.57
C ILE A 138 -13.59 -2.68 -9.94
N VAL A 139 -12.50 -3.29 -10.43
CA VAL A 139 -12.01 -3.07 -11.79
C VAL A 139 -13.06 -3.48 -12.81
N GLU A 140 -13.66 -4.65 -12.66
CA GLU A 140 -14.70 -5.12 -13.58
C GLU A 140 -15.91 -4.19 -13.58
N LYS A 141 -16.38 -3.85 -12.39
CA LYS A 141 -17.55 -2.98 -12.19
C LYS A 141 -17.35 -1.58 -12.75
N LEU A 142 -16.16 -0.99 -12.60
CA LEU A 142 -15.91 0.41 -12.99
C LEU A 142 -15.42 0.56 -14.43
N SER A 143 -14.65 -0.41 -14.94
CA SER A 143 -14.15 -0.38 -16.32
C SER A 143 -15.14 -1.01 -17.32
N ASN A 144 -16.12 -1.77 -16.84
CA ASN A 144 -17.01 -2.62 -17.64
C ASN A 144 -16.23 -3.56 -18.58
N LYS A 145 -15.05 -4.00 -18.11
CA LYS A 145 -14.14 -4.91 -18.80
C LYS A 145 -13.60 -5.92 -17.80
N PRO A 146 -13.32 -7.15 -18.23
CA PRO A 146 -12.88 -8.21 -17.31
C PRO A 146 -11.51 -7.93 -16.70
N ALA A 147 -11.33 -8.35 -15.45
CA ALA A 147 -10.07 -8.27 -14.71
C ALA A 147 -9.23 -9.53 -14.97
N TYR A 148 -8.72 -9.68 -16.20
CA TYR A 148 -8.04 -10.89 -16.62
C TYR A 148 -6.55 -10.93 -16.29
N PHE A 149 -6.09 -12.15 -16.00
CA PHE A 149 -4.69 -12.54 -16.05
C PHE A 149 -4.43 -13.43 -17.25
N ARG A 150 -3.33 -13.16 -17.97
CA ARG A 150 -2.92 -13.89 -19.16
C ARG A 150 -2.74 -15.38 -18.90
N HIS A 151 -2.19 -15.72 -17.73
CA HIS A 151 -2.02 -17.10 -17.30
C HIS A 151 -3.33 -17.90 -17.33
N ILE A 152 -4.44 -17.30 -16.91
CA ILE A 152 -5.74 -17.99 -16.78
C ILE A 152 -6.56 -17.84 -18.07
N HIS A 153 -6.56 -16.65 -18.66
CA HIS A 153 -7.51 -16.27 -19.72
C HIS A 153 -6.88 -16.11 -21.10
N GLY A 154 -5.55 -16.16 -21.21
CA GLY A 154 -4.81 -15.86 -22.44
C GLY A 154 -4.66 -14.36 -22.74
N ASP A 155 -5.24 -13.48 -21.94
CA ASP A 155 -5.15 -12.01 -22.07
C ASP A 155 -5.14 -11.30 -20.70
N GLY A 156 -4.83 -10.00 -20.69
CA GLY A 156 -4.81 -9.15 -19.50
C GLY A 156 -3.44 -9.06 -18.82
N TRP A 157 -3.45 -8.88 -17.49
CA TRP A 157 -2.24 -8.72 -16.70
C TRP A 157 -1.35 -9.96 -16.75
N VAL A 158 -0.05 -9.73 -16.80
CA VAL A 158 0.97 -10.77 -16.88
C VAL A 158 1.66 -10.98 -15.56
N CYS A 159 1.91 -9.90 -14.82
CA CYS A 159 2.74 -9.95 -13.62
C CYS A 159 2.20 -9.03 -12.53
N VAL A 160 2.23 -9.53 -11.30
CA VAL A 160 2.18 -8.74 -10.06
C VAL A 160 3.58 -8.76 -9.46
N LEU A 161 4.18 -7.59 -9.34
CA LEU A 161 5.50 -7.42 -8.75
C LEU A 161 5.36 -6.86 -7.34
N ALA A 162 6.05 -7.46 -6.37
CA ALA A 162 6.01 -6.98 -4.99
C ALA A 162 7.29 -7.28 -4.23
N ASP A 163 7.36 -6.76 -3.02
CA ASP A 163 8.29 -7.27 -2.02
C ASP A 163 7.90 -8.73 -1.68
N LEU A 164 8.89 -9.56 -1.31
CA LEU A 164 8.68 -10.98 -1.03
C LEU A 164 8.00 -11.19 0.33
N ASP A 165 6.82 -10.59 0.52
CA ASP A 165 5.94 -10.79 1.67
C ASP A 165 5.06 -12.02 1.47
N GLN A 166 5.20 -12.99 2.36
CA GLN A 166 4.53 -14.27 2.23
C GLN A 166 3.01 -14.17 2.37
N ALA A 167 2.50 -13.29 3.25
CA ALA A 167 1.06 -13.15 3.45
C ALA A 167 0.41 -12.54 2.20
N GLN A 168 1.02 -11.51 1.64
CA GLN A 168 0.59 -10.84 0.42
C GLN A 168 0.60 -11.78 -0.79
N ALA A 169 1.72 -12.47 -1.02
CA ALA A 169 1.83 -13.42 -2.14
C ALA A 169 0.81 -14.56 -2.02
N LEU A 170 0.66 -15.15 -0.83
CA LEU A 170 -0.33 -16.22 -0.64
C LEU A 170 -1.78 -15.73 -0.74
N GLY A 171 -2.07 -14.48 -0.33
CA GLY A 171 -3.37 -13.85 -0.53
C GLY A 171 -3.71 -13.70 -2.02
N LEU A 172 -2.74 -13.26 -2.83
CA LEU A 172 -2.88 -13.24 -4.30
C LEU A 172 -3.14 -14.64 -4.85
N GLY A 173 -2.34 -15.64 -4.45
CA GLY A 173 -2.48 -17.02 -4.93
C GLY A 173 -3.84 -17.63 -4.60
N LYS A 174 -4.38 -17.36 -3.41
CA LYS A 174 -5.74 -17.78 -3.02
C LYS A 174 -6.81 -17.12 -3.91
N THR A 175 -6.65 -15.83 -4.18
CA THR A 175 -7.57 -15.10 -5.07
C THR A 175 -7.58 -15.71 -6.47
N MET A 176 -6.40 -16.06 -7.00
CA MET A 176 -6.30 -16.70 -8.31
C MET A 176 -6.87 -18.12 -8.33
N LYS A 177 -6.70 -18.90 -7.25
CA LYS A 177 -7.34 -20.22 -7.11
C LYS A 177 -8.87 -20.13 -7.18
N LYS A 178 -9.45 -19.05 -6.68
CA LYS A 178 -10.89 -18.77 -6.80
C LYS A 178 -11.28 -18.46 -8.24
N MET A 179 -10.43 -17.73 -8.99
CA MET A 179 -10.63 -17.44 -10.41
C MET A 179 -10.51 -18.70 -11.29
N ASP A 180 -9.50 -19.54 -11.05
CA ASP A 180 -9.27 -20.81 -11.76
C ASP A 180 -9.04 -21.95 -10.76
N PRO A 181 -10.11 -22.71 -10.42
CA PRO A 181 -10.00 -23.83 -9.50
C PRO A 181 -9.20 -25.03 -10.03
N THR A 182 -8.73 -25.03 -11.27
CA THR A 182 -8.02 -26.20 -11.84
C THR A 182 -6.58 -26.35 -11.33
N ARG A 183 -5.96 -25.28 -10.84
CA ARG A 183 -4.56 -25.25 -10.35
C ARG A 183 -4.48 -24.96 -8.87
N LYS A 184 -3.32 -25.14 -8.22
CA LYS A 184 -3.15 -24.79 -6.80
C LYS A 184 -2.83 -23.30 -6.62
N ALA A 185 -3.18 -22.72 -5.47
CA ALA A 185 -2.88 -21.31 -5.17
C ALA A 185 -1.38 -20.96 -5.33
N LYS A 186 -0.49 -21.81 -4.82
CA LYS A 186 0.97 -21.64 -4.95
C LYS A 186 1.46 -21.84 -6.40
N GLU A 187 0.77 -22.67 -7.17
CA GLU A 187 1.10 -22.90 -8.58
C GLU A 187 0.79 -21.65 -9.42
N HIS A 188 -0.36 -21.00 -9.19
CA HIS A 188 -0.67 -19.72 -9.86
C HIS A 188 0.40 -18.65 -9.66
N LEU A 189 1.01 -18.59 -8.47
CA LEU A 189 2.08 -17.63 -8.19
C LEU A 189 3.30 -17.84 -9.09
N GLN A 190 3.63 -19.08 -9.46
CA GLN A 190 4.73 -19.34 -10.41
C GLN A 190 4.47 -18.76 -11.80
N TYR A 191 3.21 -18.47 -12.15
CA TYR A 191 2.82 -17.91 -13.44
C TYR A 191 2.67 -16.39 -13.46
N VAL A 192 2.53 -15.73 -12.31
CA VAL A 192 2.22 -14.29 -12.28
C VAL A 192 2.99 -13.47 -11.26
N PHE A 193 3.64 -14.08 -10.27
CA PHE A 193 4.28 -13.33 -9.20
C PHE A 193 5.77 -13.19 -9.46
N LYS A 194 6.26 -11.95 -9.37
CA LYS A 194 7.69 -11.66 -9.30
C LYS A 194 8.02 -10.95 -8.02
N SER A 195 9.19 -11.25 -7.48
CA SER A 195 9.72 -10.59 -6.29
C SER A 195 10.76 -9.55 -6.64
N CYS A 196 10.75 -8.45 -5.90
CA CYS A 196 11.77 -7.41 -6.03
C CYS A 196 13.18 -7.98 -5.74
N CYS A 197 14.04 -7.99 -6.75
CA CYS A 197 15.42 -8.47 -6.62
C CYS A 197 16.26 -7.54 -5.75
N ILE A 198 15.92 -6.25 -5.66
CA ILE A 198 16.59 -5.29 -4.78
C ILE A 198 16.26 -5.59 -3.33
N TYR A 199 15.00 -5.89 -3.02
CA TYR A 199 14.59 -6.32 -1.68
C TYR A 199 15.28 -7.63 -1.28
N TYR A 200 15.32 -8.62 -2.18
CA TYR A 200 16.07 -9.85 -1.94
C TYR A 200 17.55 -9.61 -1.64
N LYS A 201 18.24 -8.79 -2.46
CA LYS A 201 19.65 -8.42 -2.25
C LYS A 201 19.87 -7.77 -0.88
N ARG A 202 19.01 -6.80 -0.53
CA ARG A 202 19.04 -6.15 0.78
C ARG A 202 18.87 -7.19 1.90
N ASN A 203 17.94 -8.13 1.78
CA ASN A 203 17.77 -9.18 2.80
C ASN A 203 19.00 -10.08 2.94
N VAL A 204 19.63 -10.47 1.82
CA VAL A 204 20.88 -11.25 1.83
C VAL A 204 21.97 -10.51 2.61
N ASP A 205 22.10 -9.21 2.42
CA ASP A 205 23.08 -8.38 3.14
C ASP A 205 22.83 -8.37 4.66
N HIS A 206 21.57 -8.40 5.10
CA HIS A 206 21.20 -8.36 6.52
C HIS A 206 21.35 -9.71 7.24
N TYR A 207 21.32 -10.84 6.52
CA TYR A 207 21.49 -12.14 7.18
C TYR A 207 22.87 -12.24 7.85
N PRO A 208 22.98 -12.94 9.00
CA PRO A 208 24.24 -13.10 9.72
C PRO A 208 25.13 -14.20 9.12
N TYR A 209 25.09 -14.39 7.80
CA TYR A 209 25.87 -15.42 7.10
C TYR A 209 27.25 -14.92 6.67
N CYS A 210 28.18 -15.85 6.46
CA CYS A 210 29.49 -15.53 5.90
C CYS A 210 29.39 -14.96 4.47
N ALA A 211 30.45 -14.29 4.02
CA ALA A 211 30.50 -13.63 2.72
C ALA A 211 30.28 -14.62 1.56
N ASP A 212 30.83 -15.83 1.66
CA ASP A 212 30.70 -16.86 0.62
C ASP A 212 29.25 -17.36 0.49
N THR A 213 28.55 -17.56 1.61
CA THR A 213 27.12 -17.92 1.59
C THR A 213 26.29 -16.80 0.98
N LYS A 214 26.55 -15.54 1.35
CA LYS A 214 25.86 -14.39 0.75
C LYS A 214 26.13 -14.28 -0.74
N HIS A 215 27.37 -14.54 -1.16
CA HIS A 215 27.73 -14.57 -2.58
C HIS A 215 26.90 -15.62 -3.33
N ASP A 216 26.88 -16.86 -2.84
CA ASP A 216 26.10 -17.95 -3.44
C ASP A 216 24.60 -17.65 -3.48
N MET A 217 24.04 -17.07 -2.41
CA MET A 217 22.65 -16.61 -2.39
C MET A 217 22.35 -15.59 -3.51
N LEU A 218 23.28 -14.68 -3.80
CA LEU A 218 23.13 -13.69 -4.87
C LEU A 218 23.28 -14.29 -6.28
N GLU A 219 24.08 -15.34 -6.43
CA GLU A 219 24.27 -16.03 -7.71
C GLU A 219 23.01 -16.77 -8.17
N ILE A 220 22.06 -17.10 -7.28
CA ILE A 220 20.74 -17.64 -7.65
C ILE A 220 20.01 -16.75 -8.66
N LEU A 221 20.17 -15.42 -8.56
CA LEU A 221 19.53 -14.46 -9.48
C LEU A 221 20.15 -14.47 -10.89
N LYS A 222 21.37 -15.01 -11.04
CA LYS A 222 22.16 -14.99 -12.27
C LYS A 222 22.32 -16.37 -12.91
N ALA A 223 21.97 -17.43 -12.18
CA ALA A 223 22.06 -18.80 -12.64
C ALA A 223 21.27 -19.00 -13.95
N ASN A 224 21.84 -19.79 -14.86
CA ASN A 224 21.35 -20.00 -16.22
C ASN A 224 20.62 -21.35 -16.39
N SER A 225 20.47 -22.12 -15.32
CA SER A 225 19.78 -23.41 -15.33
C SER A 225 19.25 -23.80 -13.95
N SER A 226 18.29 -24.72 -13.93
CA SER A 226 17.78 -25.30 -12.68
C SER A 226 18.84 -26.13 -11.95
N GLU A 227 19.74 -26.76 -12.70
CA GLU A 227 20.85 -27.56 -12.25
C GLU A 227 21.89 -26.72 -11.51
N GLU A 228 22.25 -25.56 -12.07
CA GLU A 228 23.15 -24.60 -11.44
C GLU A 228 22.56 -24.07 -10.12
N ILE A 229 21.27 -23.73 -10.10
CA ILE A 229 20.57 -23.31 -8.88
C ILE A 229 20.61 -24.41 -7.81
N ASN A 230 20.37 -25.67 -8.20
CA ASN A 230 20.43 -26.79 -7.28
C ASN A 230 21.84 -27.03 -6.73
N GLN A 231 22.87 -26.82 -7.55
CA GLN A 231 24.27 -26.87 -7.10
C GLN A 231 24.57 -25.76 -6.07
N ILE A 232 24.12 -24.53 -6.32
CA ILE A 232 24.25 -23.40 -5.40
C ILE A 232 23.57 -23.72 -4.06
N PHE A 233 22.34 -24.21 -4.06
CA PHE A 233 21.67 -24.64 -2.83
C PHE A 233 22.43 -25.74 -2.09
N GLY A 234 23.03 -26.69 -2.81
CA GLY A 234 23.90 -27.71 -2.24
C GLY A 234 25.12 -27.11 -1.54
N GLN A 235 25.80 -26.15 -2.19
CA GLN A 235 26.96 -25.45 -1.62
C GLN A 235 26.59 -24.67 -0.36
N ILE A 236 25.46 -23.93 -0.38
CA ILE A 236 24.93 -23.20 0.78
C ILE A 236 24.65 -24.18 1.94
N LYS A 237 23.97 -25.30 1.66
CA LYS A 237 23.64 -26.32 2.67
C LYS A 237 24.89 -26.91 3.34
N MET A 238 25.96 -27.15 2.57
CA MET A 238 27.20 -27.74 3.08
C MET A 238 27.94 -26.86 4.10
N ARG A 239 27.72 -25.53 4.08
CA ARG A 239 28.34 -24.61 5.05
C ARG A 239 27.73 -24.71 6.45
N ASN A 240 26.52 -25.27 6.57
CA ASN A 240 25.86 -25.59 7.84
C ASN A 240 25.85 -24.43 8.86
N GLU A 241 25.57 -23.21 8.37
CA GLU A 241 25.44 -22.02 9.20
C GLU A 241 24.14 -22.01 9.99
N ASP A 242 24.12 -21.34 11.15
CA ASP A 242 22.93 -21.31 12.01
C ASP A 242 21.73 -20.68 11.29
N GLY A 243 20.56 -21.33 11.38
CA GLY A 243 19.35 -20.91 10.68
C GLY A 243 19.36 -21.08 9.15
N ILE A 244 20.43 -21.62 8.53
CA ILE A 244 20.48 -21.79 7.06
C ILE A 244 19.40 -22.74 6.54
N GLN A 245 19.04 -23.75 7.33
CA GLN A 245 18.01 -24.73 6.96
C GLN A 245 16.63 -24.07 6.79
N ASN A 246 16.28 -23.10 7.65
CA ASN A 246 15.03 -22.33 7.52
C ASN A 246 15.05 -21.46 6.26
N TRP A 247 16.20 -20.87 5.93
CA TRP A 247 16.38 -20.10 4.71
C TRP A 247 16.21 -20.99 3.46
N LEU A 248 16.84 -22.16 3.45
CA LEU A 248 16.70 -23.16 2.38
C LEU A 248 15.23 -23.59 2.21
N GLU A 249 14.56 -23.96 3.31
CA GLU A 249 13.15 -24.36 3.29
C GLU A 249 12.22 -23.26 2.76
N TYR A 250 12.53 -22.00 3.02
CA TYR A 250 11.77 -20.88 2.49
C TYR A 250 12.03 -20.65 1.00
N TYR A 251 13.29 -20.47 0.60
CA TYR A 251 13.65 -20.08 -0.77
C TYR A 251 13.60 -21.22 -1.78
N GLN A 252 13.61 -22.49 -1.35
CA GLN A 252 13.40 -23.65 -2.22
C GLN A 252 11.92 -23.93 -2.54
N LYS A 253 10.97 -23.19 -1.93
CA LYS A 253 9.56 -23.31 -2.32
C LYS A 253 9.41 -22.92 -3.79
N PRO A 254 8.77 -23.75 -4.65
CA PRO A 254 8.71 -23.49 -6.09
C PRO A 254 8.19 -22.10 -6.48
N TRP A 255 7.20 -21.58 -5.75
CA TRP A 255 6.63 -20.25 -5.99
C TRP A 255 7.53 -19.10 -5.53
N VAL A 256 8.35 -19.31 -4.49
CA VAL A 256 9.33 -18.31 -4.02
C VAL A 256 10.52 -18.28 -4.98
N LEU A 257 11.02 -19.45 -5.36
CA LEU A 257 12.13 -19.53 -6.30
C LEU A 257 11.71 -19.04 -7.68
N GLY A 258 10.52 -19.44 -8.14
CA GLY A 258 9.94 -19.03 -9.42
C GLY A 258 9.56 -17.55 -9.49
N SER A 259 9.52 -16.82 -8.38
CA SER A 259 9.36 -15.36 -8.38
C SER A 259 10.70 -14.60 -8.50
N LEU A 260 11.83 -15.29 -8.25
CA LEU A 260 13.19 -14.74 -8.31
C LEU A 260 13.94 -15.16 -9.58
N THR A 261 13.66 -16.34 -10.12
CA THR A 261 14.36 -16.89 -11.30
C THR A 261 13.40 -17.51 -12.32
N TYR A 262 13.73 -17.31 -13.60
CA TYR A 262 12.98 -17.87 -14.72
C TYR A 262 12.92 -19.40 -14.68
N HIS A 263 14.00 -20.03 -14.24
CA HIS A 263 14.16 -21.49 -14.31
C HIS A 263 13.19 -22.28 -13.42
N TYR A 264 12.53 -21.61 -12.47
CA TYR A 264 11.45 -22.17 -11.64
C TYR A 264 10.12 -21.44 -11.85
N SER A 265 10.12 -20.37 -12.65
CA SER A 265 8.92 -19.68 -13.07
C SER A 265 8.20 -20.50 -14.13
N LEU A 266 6.87 -20.43 -14.13
CA LEU A 266 6.02 -20.97 -15.18
C LEU A 266 5.53 -19.88 -16.15
N MET A 267 6.00 -18.64 -15.97
CA MET A 267 5.82 -17.56 -16.94
C MET A 267 6.42 -17.94 -18.30
N SER A 268 5.86 -17.42 -19.39
CA SER A 268 6.52 -17.51 -20.69
C SER A 268 7.86 -16.77 -20.65
N TYR A 269 8.84 -17.20 -21.45
CA TYR A 269 10.14 -16.53 -21.51
C TYR A 269 9.99 -15.05 -21.89
N GLU A 270 9.15 -14.75 -22.88
CA GLU A 270 8.88 -13.38 -23.30
C GLU A 270 8.30 -12.54 -22.17
N ASP A 271 7.31 -13.06 -21.45
CA ASP A 271 6.68 -12.34 -20.33
C ASP A 271 7.63 -12.13 -19.17
N TRP A 272 8.50 -13.10 -18.90
CA TRP A 272 9.56 -12.97 -17.92
C TRP A 272 10.56 -11.87 -18.31
N GLN A 273 10.99 -11.80 -19.58
CA GLN A 273 11.97 -10.79 -20.02
C GLN A 273 11.39 -9.37 -20.10
N THR A 274 10.09 -9.23 -20.33
CA THR A 274 9.43 -7.95 -20.60
C THR A 274 8.72 -7.35 -19.38
N THR A 275 8.87 -7.96 -18.19
CA THR A 275 8.36 -7.44 -16.91
C THR A 275 9.52 -7.20 -15.95
N PRO A 276 9.50 -6.12 -15.14
CA PRO A 276 10.65 -5.71 -14.33
C PRO A 276 10.92 -6.64 -13.14
N PHE A 277 12.03 -6.35 -12.43
CA PHE A 277 12.49 -7.07 -11.23
C PHE A 277 12.76 -6.15 -10.05
N ASP A 278 12.39 -4.88 -10.13
CA ASP A 278 12.54 -3.91 -9.06
C ASP A 278 11.21 -3.21 -8.80
N THR A 279 10.96 -2.87 -7.54
CA THR A 279 9.76 -2.15 -7.10
C THR A 279 9.97 -0.63 -7.10
N ASN A 280 10.80 -0.12 -8.03
CA ASN A 280 11.12 1.32 -8.07
C ASN A 280 9.88 2.18 -8.33
N ILE A 281 8.87 1.65 -9.02
CA ILE A 281 7.63 2.38 -9.31
C ILE A 281 6.86 2.58 -7.99
N ALA A 282 6.66 1.52 -7.20
CA ALA A 282 6.00 1.58 -5.90
C ALA A 282 6.80 2.42 -4.90
N GLU A 283 8.12 2.20 -4.77
CA GLU A 283 8.98 3.00 -3.88
C GLU A 283 8.89 4.51 -4.22
N SER A 284 8.88 4.83 -5.52
CA SER A 284 8.76 6.21 -6.01
C SER A 284 7.36 6.79 -5.81
N ALA A 285 6.30 6.00 -6.03
CA ALA A 285 4.91 6.39 -5.78
C ALA A 285 4.74 6.79 -4.30
N HIS A 286 5.20 5.94 -3.39
CA HIS A 286 5.23 6.22 -1.97
C HIS A 286 6.03 7.48 -1.64
N ALA A 287 7.22 7.66 -2.23
CA ALA A 287 8.00 8.87 -2.01
C ALA A 287 7.29 10.14 -2.52
N MET A 288 6.52 10.05 -3.60
CA MET A 288 5.74 11.15 -4.16
C MET A 288 4.55 11.51 -3.27
N ILE A 289 3.72 10.55 -2.89
CA ILE A 289 2.53 10.83 -2.08
C ILE A 289 2.91 11.34 -0.68
N ASN A 290 3.98 10.81 -0.10
CA ASN A 290 4.48 11.23 1.20
C ASN A 290 4.97 12.69 1.24
N ARG A 291 5.26 13.32 0.10
CA ARG A 291 5.54 14.78 0.04
C ARG A 291 4.32 15.62 0.34
N THR A 292 3.12 15.06 0.16
CA THR A 292 1.86 15.70 0.57
C THR A 292 1.56 15.50 2.05
N GLY A 293 2.51 15.01 2.86
CA GLY A 293 2.39 14.80 4.30
C GLY A 293 2.62 13.36 4.74
N LYS A 294 2.92 13.18 6.02
CA LYS A 294 3.09 11.88 6.69
C LYS A 294 2.40 11.93 8.04
N SER A 295 2.05 10.77 8.60
CA SER A 295 1.38 10.68 9.90
C SER A 295 0.10 11.54 9.95
N LEU A 296 -0.69 11.47 8.89
CA LEU A 296 -1.91 12.26 8.74
C LEU A 296 -3.10 11.51 9.33
N LYS A 297 -4.13 12.25 9.76
CA LYS A 297 -5.43 11.64 10.06
C LYS A 297 -5.99 10.97 8.81
N LEU A 298 -6.62 9.80 8.97
CA LEU A 298 -7.15 8.98 7.86
C LEU A 298 -7.93 9.79 6.81
N LYS A 299 -8.87 10.64 7.25
CA LYS A 299 -9.66 11.51 6.36
C LYS A 299 -8.78 12.44 5.51
N ILE A 300 -7.74 13.02 6.11
CA ILE A 300 -6.80 13.91 5.42
C ILE A 300 -5.92 13.11 4.46
N SER A 301 -5.47 11.90 4.86
CA SER A 301 -4.70 11.00 3.98
C SER A 301 -5.48 10.66 2.71
N ILE A 302 -6.75 10.27 2.85
CA ILE A 302 -7.65 9.96 1.72
C ILE A 302 -7.83 11.19 0.81
N LEU A 303 -8.13 12.36 1.39
CA LEU A 303 -8.38 13.58 0.59
C LEU A 303 -7.14 14.02 -0.18
N ARG A 304 -5.98 14.06 0.49
CA ARG A 304 -4.71 14.45 -0.15
C ARG A 304 -4.26 13.40 -1.16
N GLY A 305 -4.49 12.11 -0.90
CA GLY A 305 -4.28 11.02 -1.86
C GLY A 305 -5.10 11.17 -3.12
N TRP A 306 -6.39 11.47 -2.98
CA TRP A 306 -7.28 11.75 -4.10
C TRP A 306 -6.79 12.93 -4.95
N LYS A 307 -6.53 14.10 -4.33
CA LYS A 307 -6.07 15.29 -5.07
C LYS A 307 -4.74 15.02 -5.78
N HIS A 308 -3.81 14.33 -5.12
CA HIS A 308 -2.54 13.94 -5.73
C HIS A 308 -2.75 13.12 -7.02
N ASN A 309 -3.58 12.08 -6.95
CA ASN A 309 -3.89 11.25 -8.10
C ASN A 309 -4.64 12.02 -9.19
N GLU A 310 -5.61 12.85 -8.83
CA GLU A 310 -6.35 13.70 -9.78
C GLU A 310 -5.41 14.63 -10.56
N CYS A 311 -4.44 15.26 -9.88
CA CYS A 311 -3.41 16.07 -10.53
C CYS A 311 -2.57 15.27 -11.53
N ILE A 312 -2.22 14.02 -11.23
CA ILE A 312 -1.47 13.16 -12.15
C ILE A 312 -2.32 12.83 -13.39
N TYR A 313 -3.59 12.45 -13.22
CA TYR A 313 -4.48 12.16 -14.34
C TYR A 313 -4.75 13.39 -15.22
N LYS A 314 -4.91 14.58 -14.62
CA LYS A 314 -4.98 15.85 -15.38
C LYS A 314 -3.72 16.06 -16.24
N ARG A 315 -2.52 15.78 -15.71
CA ARG A 315 -1.26 15.88 -16.46
C ARG A 315 -1.20 14.88 -17.62
N ILE A 316 -1.65 13.65 -17.42
CA ILE A 316 -1.73 12.63 -18.48
C ILE A 316 -2.63 13.12 -19.61
N LYS A 317 -3.84 13.60 -19.30
CA LYS A 317 -4.78 14.11 -20.31
C LYS A 317 -4.19 15.28 -21.10
N ILE A 318 -3.58 16.25 -20.42
CA ILE A 318 -2.92 17.39 -21.07
C ILE A 318 -1.80 16.91 -21.99
N HIS A 319 -0.96 15.98 -21.51
CA HIS A 319 0.12 15.42 -22.32
C HIS A 319 -0.41 14.70 -23.58
N GLN A 320 -1.45 13.88 -23.44
CA GLN A 320 -2.08 13.20 -24.57
C GLN A 320 -2.69 14.16 -25.59
N GLN A 321 -3.24 15.29 -25.14
CA GLN A 321 -3.85 16.29 -26.03
C GLN A 321 -2.81 17.19 -26.73
N THR A 322 -1.70 17.51 -26.05
CA THR A 322 -0.76 18.55 -26.51
C THR A 322 0.59 17.99 -26.96
N GLY A 323 0.92 16.75 -26.59
CA GLY A 323 2.27 16.18 -26.72
C GLY A 323 3.31 16.79 -25.75
N ILE A 324 2.94 17.78 -24.94
CA ILE A 324 3.86 18.49 -24.06
C ILE A 324 3.86 17.82 -22.68
N HIS A 325 5.04 17.39 -22.23
CA HIS A 325 5.18 16.88 -20.86
C HIS A 325 5.14 18.04 -19.85
N MET A 326 4.26 17.92 -18.86
CA MET A 326 4.23 18.80 -17.70
C MET A 326 5.48 18.56 -16.83
N SER A 327 6.45 19.47 -16.91
CA SER A 327 7.65 19.45 -16.06
C SER A 327 7.28 19.94 -14.67
N SER A 328 7.57 19.14 -13.63
CA SER A 328 7.48 19.59 -12.22
C SER A 328 8.52 20.68 -11.86
N LYS A 329 9.51 20.88 -12.73
CA LYS A 329 10.48 21.97 -12.64
C LYS A 329 10.00 23.13 -13.48
N ASP A 330 9.96 24.32 -12.89
CA ASP A 330 9.83 25.57 -13.63
C ASP A 330 10.99 25.67 -14.63
N ARG A 331 10.66 25.55 -15.92
CA ARG A 331 11.60 25.68 -17.04
C ARG A 331 11.56 27.08 -17.66
N SER A 332 10.84 28.02 -17.06
CA SER A 332 10.99 29.42 -17.41
C SER A 332 12.44 29.84 -17.19
N ASP A 333 12.88 30.89 -17.89
CA ASP A 333 14.24 31.39 -17.69
C ASP A 333 14.45 31.92 -16.27
N PHE A 334 13.37 32.32 -15.59
CA PHE A 334 13.36 32.64 -14.18
C PHE A 334 13.63 31.40 -13.30
N GLY A 335 12.89 30.31 -13.51
CA GLY A 335 13.09 29.04 -12.80
C GLY A 335 14.48 28.43 -13.02
N LYS A 336 15.01 28.54 -14.24
CA LYS A 336 16.39 28.15 -14.56
C LYS A 336 17.42 29.00 -13.82
N LYS A 337 17.27 30.34 -13.83
CA LYS A 337 18.15 31.26 -13.08
C LYS A 337 18.09 31.01 -11.58
N MET A 338 16.91 30.77 -11.02
CA MET A 338 16.75 30.49 -9.61
C MET A 338 17.41 29.17 -9.20
N GLN A 339 17.34 28.13 -10.04
CA GLN A 339 18.07 26.88 -9.81
C GLN A 339 19.59 27.03 -9.96
N ALA A 340 20.07 27.85 -10.90
CA ALA A 340 21.49 28.17 -11.04
C ALA A 340 22.01 28.86 -9.78
N ASN A 341 21.27 29.84 -9.25
CA ASN A 341 21.63 30.52 -8.00
C ASN A 341 21.64 29.58 -6.78
N LYS A 342 20.67 28.65 -6.67
CA LYS A 342 20.70 27.63 -5.61
C LYS A 342 21.90 26.68 -5.70
N ARG A 343 22.49 26.50 -6.89
CA ARG A 343 23.71 25.70 -7.08
C ARG A 343 24.97 26.50 -6.72
N SER A 344 25.01 27.81 -7.00
CA SER A 344 26.11 28.67 -6.56
C SER A 344 26.14 28.83 -5.04
N ASP A 345 24.97 28.99 -4.39
CA ASP A 345 24.87 29.10 -2.92
C ASP A 345 25.36 27.83 -2.19
N LYS A 346 25.23 26.65 -2.84
CA LYS A 346 25.77 25.39 -2.30
C LYS A 346 27.29 25.25 -2.46
N LEU A 347 27.89 25.92 -3.44
CA LEU A 347 29.35 25.97 -3.59
C LEU A 347 29.99 26.96 -2.61
N GLU A 348 29.29 28.04 -2.25
CA GLU A 348 29.79 29.02 -1.26
C GLU A 348 29.75 28.50 0.19
N ASN A 349 28.91 27.50 0.50
CA ASN A 349 28.74 26.95 1.85
C ASN A 349 29.63 25.72 2.16
N TYR A 350 30.82 25.61 1.56
CA TYR A 350 31.87 24.75 2.13
C TYR A 350 32.44 25.44 3.39
N PRO A 351 32.56 24.75 4.54
CA PRO A 351 32.79 25.41 5.81
C PRO A 351 34.21 26.00 5.86
N LYS A 352 34.31 27.33 5.73
CA LYS A 352 35.35 28.08 6.42
C LYS A 352 34.81 28.41 7.81
N GLU A 353 35.69 28.23 8.80
CA GLU A 353 35.45 28.24 10.25
C GLU A 353 34.39 29.23 10.74
N GLN A 354 33.62 28.78 11.74
CA GLN A 354 32.59 29.56 12.42
C GLN A 354 33.12 30.91 12.93
N PRO A 355 32.24 31.91 12.97
CA PRO A 355 31.91 32.42 14.30
C PRO A 355 30.40 32.53 14.54
N VAL A 356 30.07 32.24 15.80
CA VAL A 356 28.80 32.48 16.48
C VAL A 356 28.31 33.91 16.22
N LYS A 357 27.01 34.09 15.90
CA LYS A 357 26.15 35.11 16.54
C LYS A 357 24.67 35.04 16.15
N GLU A 358 23.88 35.06 17.21
CA GLU A 358 22.64 35.81 17.46
C GLU A 358 21.42 35.57 16.57
N SER A 359 20.41 35.00 17.24
CA SER A 359 19.01 35.00 16.88
C SER A 359 18.51 36.40 16.51
N ASN A 360 18.05 36.57 15.27
CA ASN A 360 17.04 37.56 14.95
C ASN A 360 15.94 36.90 14.13
N ALA A 361 14.84 36.63 14.83
CA ALA A 361 13.55 36.39 14.24
C ALA A 361 13.10 37.62 13.44
N LEU A 362 12.26 37.36 12.42
CA LEU A 362 11.55 38.32 11.57
C LEU A 362 12.40 38.97 10.46
N GLN A 363 12.39 38.35 9.28
CA GLN A 363 11.79 38.91 8.04
C GLN A 363 12.38 38.23 6.80
N LYS A 364 11.59 37.35 6.18
CA LYS A 364 11.37 37.25 4.72
C LYS A 364 10.38 36.13 4.44
N LYS A 365 9.09 36.43 4.62
CA LYS A 365 8.03 35.73 3.88
C LYS A 365 8.14 36.18 2.42
N ALA A 366 8.89 35.43 1.62
CA ALA A 366 8.65 35.47 0.18
C ALA A 366 7.25 34.89 -0.04
N LYS A 367 6.33 35.70 -0.58
CA LYS A 367 5.05 35.22 -1.09
C LYS A 367 5.37 34.22 -2.19
N ILE A 368 5.23 32.94 -1.87
CA ILE A 368 5.01 31.89 -2.85
C ILE A 368 3.54 32.09 -3.24
N ASP A 369 3.26 32.33 -4.52
CA ASP A 369 1.90 32.25 -5.03
C ASP A 369 1.42 30.82 -4.78
N TYR A 370 0.47 30.67 -3.87
CA TYR A 370 -0.23 29.41 -3.63
C TYR A 370 -1.30 29.29 -4.71
N ASP A 371 -1.31 28.17 -5.45
CA ASP A 371 -2.42 27.83 -6.34
C ASP A 371 -3.74 27.86 -5.54
N ASP A 372 -4.83 28.37 -6.12
CA ASP A 372 -6.17 28.48 -5.47
C ASP A 372 -6.63 27.15 -4.82
N ASP A 373 -6.22 26.04 -5.42
CA ASP A 373 -6.47 24.66 -5.02
C ASP A 373 -5.88 24.31 -3.63
N ASP A 374 -4.74 24.89 -3.23
CA ASP A 374 -4.12 24.64 -1.90
C ASP A 374 -4.84 25.41 -0.79
N THR A 375 -5.43 26.56 -1.13
CA THR A 375 -6.26 27.34 -0.20
C THR A 375 -7.57 26.63 0.09
N GLU A 376 -8.19 25.99 -0.90
CA GLU A 376 -9.41 25.18 -0.71
C GLU A 376 -9.16 23.96 0.19
N MET A 377 -8.00 23.32 0.05
CA MET A 377 -7.61 22.21 0.92
C MET A 377 -7.42 22.66 2.38
N GLU A 378 -6.74 23.78 2.62
CA GLU A 378 -6.62 24.35 3.96
C GLU A 378 -7.97 24.68 4.57
N ILE A 379 -8.91 25.18 3.75
CA ILE A 379 -10.28 25.46 4.18
C ILE A 379 -10.98 24.17 4.60
N GLU A 380 -10.85 23.10 3.80
CA GLU A 380 -11.46 21.81 4.10
C GLU A 380 -10.84 21.17 5.36
N GLU A 381 -9.52 21.24 5.51
CA GLU A 381 -8.83 20.80 6.74
C GLU A 381 -9.31 21.54 7.99
N ARG A 382 -9.53 22.86 7.87
CA ARG A 382 -10.09 23.67 8.97
C ARG A 382 -11.55 23.30 9.26
N LYS A 383 -12.36 23.01 8.25
CA LYS A 383 -13.74 22.52 8.46
C LYS A 383 -13.75 21.19 9.20
N ILE A 384 -12.87 20.26 8.80
CA ILE A 384 -12.73 18.94 9.45
C ILE A 384 -12.31 19.11 10.91
N ALA A 385 -11.28 19.91 11.17
CA ALA A 385 -10.82 20.17 12.54
C ALA A 385 -11.91 20.86 13.39
N LEU A 386 -12.69 21.77 12.81
CA LEU A 386 -13.81 22.42 13.47
C LEU A 386 -14.92 21.41 13.81
N GLU A 387 -15.20 20.47 12.90
CA GLU A 387 -16.20 19.44 13.08
C GLU A 387 -15.84 18.47 14.20
N GLU A 388 -14.59 18.00 14.23
CA GLU A 388 -14.02 17.16 15.28
C GLU A 388 -14.03 17.87 16.63
N ARG A 389 -13.69 19.16 16.68
CA ARG A 389 -13.68 19.92 17.94
C ARG A 389 -15.08 20.09 18.53
N LYS A 390 -16.06 20.40 17.68
CA LYS A 390 -17.48 20.43 18.06
C LYS A 390 -17.95 19.06 18.53
N MET A 391 -17.42 17.99 17.94
CA MET A 391 -17.70 16.62 18.33
C MET A 391 -17.14 16.25 19.70
N GLN A 392 -15.88 16.57 19.95
CA GLN A 392 -15.28 16.42 21.26
C GLN A 392 -16.06 17.19 22.33
N PHE A 393 -16.56 18.38 21.99
CA PHE A 393 -17.37 19.18 22.91
C PHE A 393 -18.67 18.48 23.30
N LYS A 394 -19.39 17.90 22.33
CA LYS A 394 -20.61 17.11 22.60
C LYS A 394 -20.34 15.87 23.44
N GLN A 395 -19.26 15.13 23.12
CA GLN A 395 -18.90 13.95 23.91
C GLN A 395 -18.59 14.33 25.36
N ASN A 396 -17.85 15.41 25.56
CA ASN A 396 -17.56 15.91 26.90
C ASN A 396 -18.85 16.32 27.63
N GLU A 397 -19.82 16.90 26.94
CA GLU A 397 -21.13 17.24 27.51
C GLU A 397 -21.93 16.00 27.94
N ILE A 398 -21.93 14.94 27.12
CA ILE A 398 -22.57 13.66 27.45
C ILE A 398 -21.89 13.01 28.66
N ASP A 399 -20.55 12.95 28.67
CA ASP A 399 -19.79 12.38 29.78
C ASP A 399 -20.03 13.15 31.08
N LEU A 400 -20.21 14.48 30.99
CA LEU A 400 -20.52 15.33 32.14
C LEU A 400 -21.93 15.06 32.68
N LYS A 401 -22.94 14.92 31.81
CA LYS A 401 -24.30 14.51 32.18
C LYS A 401 -24.35 13.11 32.80
N LEU A 402 -23.56 12.17 32.27
CA LEU A 402 -23.46 10.82 32.82
C LEU A 402 -22.90 10.85 34.26
N LYS A 403 -21.85 11.65 34.48
CA LYS A 403 -21.26 11.85 35.82
C LYS A 403 -22.26 12.52 36.78
N GLU A 404 -23.00 13.52 36.34
CA GLU A 404 -24.05 14.16 37.16
C GLU A 404 -25.14 13.18 37.57
N LEU A 405 -25.59 12.31 36.66
CA LEU A 405 -26.58 11.27 36.97
C LEU A 405 -26.02 10.22 37.95
N GLN A 406 -24.75 9.85 37.82
CA GLN A 406 -24.08 8.96 38.77
C GLN A 406 -23.98 9.58 40.17
N ILE A 407 -23.64 10.86 40.26
CA ILE A 407 -23.60 11.60 41.54
C ILE A 407 -24.98 11.62 42.18
N LYS A 408 -26.03 11.99 41.42
CA LYS A 408 -27.42 11.99 41.93
C LYS A 408 -27.87 10.61 42.40
N LYS A 409 -27.47 9.55 41.69
CA LYS A 409 -27.79 8.17 42.09
C LYS A 409 -27.15 7.82 43.44
N LEU A 410 -25.87 8.17 43.62
CA LEU A 410 -25.14 7.97 44.88
C LEU A 410 -25.74 8.80 46.02
N GLU A 411 -26.16 10.04 45.76
CA GLU A 411 -26.85 10.89 46.75
C GLU A 411 -28.20 10.30 47.19
N MET A 412 -28.98 9.74 46.26
CA MET A 412 -30.24 9.04 46.58
C MET A 412 -30.00 7.74 47.37
N GLU A 413 -28.94 6.99 47.04
CA GLU A 413 -28.55 5.78 47.78
C GLU A 413 -28.04 6.10 49.19
N LEU A 414 -27.38 7.24 49.39
CA LEU A 414 -26.97 7.74 50.72
C LEU A 414 -28.17 8.20 51.55
N ASN A 415 -29.12 8.92 50.94
CA ASN A 415 -30.31 9.43 51.64
C ASN A 415 -31.34 8.33 51.97
N ASN A 416 -31.34 7.21 51.24
CA ASN A 416 -32.20 6.05 51.55
C ASN A 416 -31.60 5.11 52.61
N ASN A 417 -30.35 5.33 53.04
CA ASN A 417 -29.65 4.56 54.06
C ASN A 417 -29.46 5.33 55.39
N GLN A 418 -30.12 6.47 55.56
CA GLN A 418 -30.36 7.18 56.83
C GLN A 418 -31.83 7.03 57.23
#